data_AF-A0A1S1MWD3-F1
#
_entry.id   AF-A0A1S1MWD3-F1
#
_cell.length_a   1.000
_cell.length_b   1.000
_cell.length_c   1.000
_cell.angle_alpha   90.00
_cell.angle_beta   90.00
_cell.angle_gamma   90.00
#
_symmetry.space_group_name_H-M   'P 1'
#
loop_
_entity.id
_entity.type
_entity.pdbx_description
1 polymer ?
#
loop_
_entity_poly.entity_id
_entity_poly.type
_entity_poly.pdbx_seq_one_letter_code
_entity_poly.pdbx_strand_id
1 'polypeptide(L)'
;MALLGNTPDAYGQTWHLPCDDNRLTYQQMIATVSDILGRPCNYRVLKGWQLKVFALANSQVKETLELLPRYQVDNIFVSDKFKQRFPEFAVTSFQAGLKQTLLARDSR
;
A
#
# COMPACT_ATOMS: atom_id res chain seq x y z
N MET A 1 16.66 -2.29 7.10
CA MET A 1 17.78 -1.39 6.73
C MET A 1 19.16 -1.97 7.00
N ALA A 2 19.32 -2.93 7.91
CA ALA A 2 20.59 -3.64 8.11
C ALA A 2 21.17 -4.26 6.80
N LEU A 3 20.33 -4.81 5.93
CA LEU A 3 20.78 -5.46 4.70
C LEU A 3 21.54 -4.50 3.75
N LEU A 4 20.97 -3.34 3.45
CA LEU A 4 21.63 -2.32 2.62
C LEU A 4 22.88 -1.74 3.32
N GLY A 5 22.78 -1.45 4.63
CA GLY A 5 23.90 -0.88 5.40
C GLY A 5 25.11 -1.82 5.50
N ASN A 6 24.89 -3.13 5.46
CA ASN A 6 25.95 -4.14 5.51
C ASN A 6 26.45 -4.57 4.11
N THR A 7 26.00 -3.91 3.05
CA THR A 7 26.34 -4.25 1.67
C THR A 7 27.22 -3.16 1.06
N PRO A 8 28.55 -3.37 0.93
CA PRO A 8 29.49 -2.32 0.54
C PRO A 8 29.17 -1.66 -0.81
N ASP A 9 28.75 -2.45 -1.80
CA ASP A 9 28.36 -1.94 -3.13
C ASP A 9 27.02 -1.21 -3.14
N ALA A 10 26.24 -1.23 -2.05
CA ALA A 10 24.97 -0.52 -1.97
C ALA A 10 25.12 0.98 -1.65
N TYR A 11 26.30 1.41 -1.16
CA TYR A 11 26.57 2.80 -0.82
C TYR A 11 26.54 3.71 -2.06
N GLY A 12 26.01 4.93 -1.89
CA GLY A 12 25.91 5.91 -2.97
C GLY A 12 24.87 5.58 -4.05
N GLN A 13 24.03 4.58 -3.82
CA GLN A 13 22.99 4.16 -4.77
C GLN A 13 21.58 4.46 -4.28
N THR A 14 20.66 4.72 -5.22
CA THR A 14 19.22 4.79 -4.93
C THR A 14 18.62 3.38 -4.87
N TRP A 15 17.83 3.13 -3.84
CA TRP A 15 17.12 1.86 -3.61
C TRP A 15 15.65 2.14 -3.31
N HIS A 16 14.75 1.35 -3.88
CA HIS A 16 13.34 1.36 -3.53
C HIS A 16 13.02 0.15 -2.65
N LEU A 17 12.14 0.35 -1.67
CA LEU A 17 11.72 -0.72 -0.78
C LEU A 17 11.03 -1.83 -1.60
N PRO A 18 11.38 -3.12 -1.40
CA PRO A 18 10.72 -4.20 -2.10
C PRO A 18 9.24 -4.29 -1.67
N CYS A 19 8.36 -4.45 -2.66
CA CYS A 19 6.92 -4.62 -2.48
C CYS A 19 6.43 -5.80 -3.32
N ASP A 20 5.30 -6.40 -2.95
CA ASP A 20 4.68 -7.47 -3.72
C ASP A 20 4.31 -6.98 -5.13
N ASP A 21 4.63 -7.79 -6.15
CA ASP A 21 4.30 -7.48 -7.55
C ASP A 21 2.86 -7.84 -7.92
N ASN A 22 2.13 -8.50 -7.03
CA ASN A 22 0.70 -8.70 -7.18
C ASN A 22 -0.06 -7.39 -6.92
N ARG A 23 0.08 -6.43 -7.83
CA ARG A 23 -0.40 -5.04 -7.79
C ARG A 23 -1.94 -4.97 -7.75
N LEU A 24 -2.52 -5.23 -6.58
CA LEU A 24 -3.97 -5.20 -6.39
C LEU A 24 -4.55 -3.80 -6.64
N THR A 25 -5.69 -3.75 -7.32
CA THR A 25 -6.54 -2.56 -7.28
C THR A 25 -7.15 -2.36 -5.89
N TYR A 26 -7.62 -1.16 -5.56
CA TYR A 26 -8.34 -0.93 -4.30
C TYR A 26 -9.57 -1.81 -4.15
N GLN A 27 -10.29 -2.10 -5.25
CA GLN A 27 -11.43 -3.01 -5.22
C GLN A 27 -11.01 -4.43 -4.88
N GLN A 28 -9.93 -4.93 -5.48
CA GLN A 28 -9.40 -6.27 -5.17
C GLN A 28 -8.86 -6.35 -3.74
N MET A 29 -8.24 -5.28 -3.24
CA MET A 29 -7.82 -5.18 -1.86
C MET A 29 -9.03 -5.29 -0.91
N ILE A 30 -10.11 -4.55 -1.17
CA ILE A 30 -11.34 -4.63 -0.36
C ILE A 30 -11.97 -6.04 -0.43
N ALA A 31 -11.99 -6.67 -1.61
CA ALA A 31 -12.46 -8.05 -1.75
C ALA A 31 -11.62 -9.02 -0.90
N THR A 32 -10.29 -8.90 -0.95
CA THR A 32 -9.36 -9.71 -0.15
C THR A 32 -9.61 -9.52 1.35
N VAL A 33 -9.86 -8.29 1.79
CA VAL A 33 -10.20 -7.98 3.18
C VAL A 33 -11.55 -8.60 3.57
N SER A 34 -12.56 -8.50 2.70
CA SER A 34 -13.88 -9.11 2.90
C SER A 34 -13.77 -10.62 3.10
N ASP A 35 -12.95 -11.28 2.28
CA ASP A 35 -12.70 -12.72 2.37
C ASP A 35 -11.98 -13.09 3.67
N ILE A 36 -10.95 -12.33 4.06
CA ILE A 36 -10.19 -12.55 5.30
C ILE A 36 -11.10 -12.41 6.53
N LEU A 37 -11.98 -11.42 6.55
CA LEU A 37 -12.86 -11.13 7.68
C LEU A 37 -14.15 -11.97 7.69
N GLY A 38 -14.43 -12.72 6.62
CA GLY A 38 -15.65 -13.51 6.48
C GLY A 38 -16.94 -12.68 6.50
N ARG A 39 -16.88 -11.39 6.11
CA ARG A 39 -18.03 -10.48 6.11
C ARG A 39 -17.92 -9.43 5.00
N PRO A 40 -19.04 -8.91 4.48
CA PRO A 40 -19.00 -7.91 3.41
C PRO A 40 -18.36 -6.60 3.88
N CYS A 41 -17.40 -6.09 3.10
CA CYS A 41 -16.80 -4.77 3.27
C CYS A 41 -17.39 -3.77 2.27
N ASN A 42 -18.51 -3.15 2.65
CA ASN A 42 -19.20 -2.18 1.81
C ASN A 42 -18.39 -0.88 1.65
N TYR A 43 -18.36 -0.33 0.44
CA TYR A 43 -17.70 0.95 0.15
C TYR A 43 -18.49 1.76 -0.88
N ARG A 44 -18.19 3.06 -0.95
CA ARG A 44 -18.72 3.98 -1.97
C ARG A 44 -17.59 4.78 -2.57
N VAL A 45 -17.56 4.88 -3.89
CA VAL A 45 -16.59 5.71 -4.62
C VAL A 45 -17.10 7.15 -4.67
N LEU A 46 -16.29 8.09 -4.19
CA LEU A 46 -16.57 9.52 -4.29
C LEU A 46 -15.85 10.12 -5.49
N LYS A 47 -16.54 10.99 -6.23
CA LYS A 47 -15.92 11.79 -7.30
C LYS A 47 -15.02 12.87 -6.69
N GLY A 48 -13.98 13.26 -7.42
CA GLY A 48 -13.02 14.28 -6.94
C GLY A 48 -13.67 15.60 -6.52
N TRP A 49 -14.72 16.06 -7.21
CA TRP A 49 -15.44 17.28 -6.82
C TRP A 49 -16.23 17.10 -5.51
N GLN A 50 -16.77 15.91 -5.24
CA GLN A 50 -17.49 15.63 -3.99
C GLN A 50 -16.52 15.72 -2.81
N LEU A 51 -15.30 15.18 -2.96
CA LEU A 51 -14.24 15.30 -1.97
C LEU A 51 -13.84 16.77 -1.71
N LYS A 52 -13.75 17.60 -2.75
CA LYS A 52 -13.48 19.04 -2.60
C LYS A 52 -14.55 19.76 -1.78
N VAL A 53 -15.82 19.44 -2.00
CA VAL A 53 -16.93 20.02 -1.21
C VAL A 53 -16.83 19.56 0.26
N PHE A 54 -16.60 18.26 0.51
CA PHE A 54 -16.47 17.74 1.87
C PHE A 54 -15.25 18.29 2.62
N ALA A 55 -14.15 18.56 1.92
CA ALA A 55 -12.94 19.13 2.51
C ALA A 55 -13.14 20.53 3.11
N LEU A 56 -14.16 21.28 2.68
CA LEU A 56 -14.46 22.60 3.25
C LEU A 56 -14.99 22.50 4.69
N ALA A 57 -15.64 21.38 5.03
CA ALA A 57 -16.26 21.16 6.33
C ALA A 57 -15.47 20.18 7.23
N ASN A 58 -14.45 19.49 6.70
CA ASN A 58 -13.71 18.46 7.43
C ASN A 58 -12.20 18.53 7.12
N SER A 59 -11.40 18.83 8.15
CA SER A 59 -9.94 18.95 8.03
C SER A 59 -9.27 17.63 7.63
N GLN A 60 -9.74 16.47 8.10
CA GLN A 60 -9.16 15.17 7.71
C GLN A 60 -9.39 14.86 6.22
N VAL A 61 -10.56 15.23 5.69
CA VAL A 61 -10.83 15.10 4.24
C VAL A 61 -9.96 16.06 3.45
N LYS A 62 -9.69 17.26 3.98
CA LYS A 62 -8.78 18.23 3.36
C LYS A 62 -7.36 17.67 3.19
N GLU A 63 -6.81 17.01 4.22
CA GLU A 63 -5.51 16.33 4.12
C GLU A 63 -5.50 15.25 3.03
N THR A 64 -6.62 14.54 2.86
CA THR A 64 -6.74 13.50 1.83
C THR A 64 -6.67 14.07 0.40
N LEU A 65 -6.98 15.35 0.20
CA LEU A 65 -6.86 16.00 -1.12
C LEU A 65 -5.41 16.05 -1.61
N GLU A 66 -4.43 16.13 -0.71
CA GLU A 66 -3.00 16.13 -1.07
C GLU A 66 -2.56 14.83 -1.72
N LEU A 67 -3.27 13.73 -1.40
CA LEU A 67 -3.00 12.41 -1.96
C LEU A 67 -3.76 12.16 -3.28
N LEU A 68 -4.76 12.98 -3.64
CA LEU A 68 -5.55 12.77 -4.85
C LEU A 68 -4.74 12.80 -6.15
N PRO A 69 -3.72 13.67 -6.34
CA PRO A 69 -2.87 13.58 -7.52
C PRO A 69 -2.22 12.21 -7.68
N ARG A 70 -1.85 11.56 -6.57
CA ARG A 70 -1.34 10.19 -6.57
C ARG A 70 -2.45 9.24 -7.07
N TYR A 71 -3.62 9.23 -6.47
CA TYR A 71 -4.68 8.29 -6.88
C TYR A 71 -5.27 8.49 -8.29
N GLN A 72 -4.93 9.57 -9.00
CA GLN A 72 -5.37 9.79 -10.39
C GLN A 72 -4.64 8.94 -11.42
N VAL A 73 -3.51 8.34 -11.05
CA VAL A 73 -2.67 7.55 -11.94
C VAL A 73 -2.19 6.28 -11.23
N ASP A 74 -1.81 5.28 -12.02
CA ASP A 74 -1.23 4.04 -11.50
C ASP A 74 0.15 4.30 -10.89
N ASN A 75 0.20 4.39 -9.56
CA ASN A 75 1.45 4.59 -8.82
C ASN A 75 2.13 3.25 -8.55
N ILE A 76 2.83 2.77 -9.57
CA ILE A 76 3.57 1.52 -9.55
C ILE A 76 4.93 1.73 -8.87
N PHE A 77 5.17 1.04 -7.75
CA PHE A 77 6.46 1.04 -7.06
C PHE A 77 7.40 0.01 -7.68
N VAL A 78 8.36 0.48 -8.48
CA VAL A 78 9.38 -0.38 -9.09
C VAL A 78 10.50 -0.65 -8.09
N SER A 79 10.69 -1.91 -7.73
CA SER A 79 11.73 -2.34 -6.77
C SER A 79 12.65 -3.44 -7.34
N ASP A 80 12.66 -3.60 -8.67
CA ASP A 80 13.38 -4.65 -9.39
C ASP A 80 14.87 -4.70 -9.02
N LYS A 81 15.51 -3.53 -8.95
CA LYS A 81 16.91 -3.40 -8.54
C LYS A 81 17.17 -4.04 -7.17
N PHE A 82 16.31 -3.80 -6.20
CA PHE A 82 16.43 -4.39 -4.87
C PHE A 82 16.24 -5.90 -4.93
N LYS A 83 15.16 -6.36 -5.57
CA LYS A 83 14.82 -7.78 -5.67
C LYS A 83 15.90 -8.60 -6.39
N GLN A 84 16.50 -8.03 -7.44
CA GLN A 84 17.63 -8.65 -8.15
C GLN A 84 18.88 -8.71 -7.29
N ARG A 85 19.18 -7.66 -6.52
CA ARG A 85 20.38 -7.62 -5.66
C ARG A 85 20.25 -8.52 -4.42
N PHE A 86 19.04 -8.71 -3.92
CA PHE A 86 18.73 -9.45 -2.70
C PHE A 86 17.60 -10.47 -2.94
N PRO A 87 17.84 -11.52 -3.75
CA PRO A 87 16.80 -12.47 -4.14
C PRO A 87 16.24 -13.28 -2.96
N GLU A 88 17.07 -13.49 -1.93
CA GLU A 88 16.68 -14.20 -0.70
C GLU A 88 15.77 -13.36 0.22
N PHE A 89 15.57 -12.06 -0.08
CA PHE A 89 14.69 -11.22 0.71
C PHE A 89 13.23 -11.58 0.43
N ALA A 90 12.59 -12.25 1.38
CA ALA A 90 11.19 -12.61 1.30
C ALA A 90 10.28 -11.37 1.40
N VAL A 91 9.63 -11.03 0.29
CA VAL A 91 8.64 -9.96 0.24
C VAL A 91 7.29 -10.48 0.75
N THR A 92 6.75 -9.83 1.77
CA THR A 92 5.41 -10.17 2.29
C THR A 92 4.36 -9.87 1.24
N SER A 93 3.55 -10.86 0.89
CA SER A 93 2.44 -10.67 -0.06
C SER A 93 1.32 -9.81 0.53
N PHE A 94 0.53 -9.16 -0.34
CA PHE A 94 -0.64 -8.39 0.12
C PHE A 94 -1.59 -9.24 0.97
N GLN A 95 -1.87 -10.47 0.55
CA GLN A 95 -2.75 -11.38 1.29
C GLN A 95 -2.21 -11.68 2.70
N ALA A 96 -0.92 -12.02 2.81
CA ALA A 96 -0.30 -12.32 4.09
C ALA A 96 -0.28 -11.10 5.01
N GLY A 97 0.12 -9.93 4.49
CA GLY A 97 0.18 -8.68 5.24
C GLY A 97 -1.20 -8.20 5.72
N LEU A 98 -2.22 -8.27 4.86
CA LEU A 98 -3.60 -7.93 5.23
C LEU A 98 -4.12 -8.88 6.31
N LYS A 99 -3.91 -10.19 6.13
CA LYS A 99 -4.35 -11.21 7.10
C LYS A 99 -3.72 -10.99 8.47
N GLN A 100 -2.40 -10.79 8.52
CA GLN A 100 -1.69 -10.55 9.77
C GLN A 100 -2.18 -9.27 10.46
N THR A 101 -2.35 -8.18 9.71
CA THR A 101 -2.73 -6.88 10.27
C THR A 101 -4.15 -6.87 10.82
N LEU A 102 -5.09 -7.48 10.09
CA LEU A 102 -6.51 -7.52 10.49
C LEU A 102 -6.72 -8.44 11.69
N LEU A 103 -6.14 -9.64 11.67
CA LEU A 103 -6.31 -10.60 12.77
C LEU A 103 -5.59 -10.16 14.05
N ALA A 104 -4.46 -9.45 13.94
CA ALA A 104 -3.79 -8.85 15.10
C ALA A 104 -4.63 -7.75 15.77
N ARG A 105 -5.56 -7.13 15.02
CA ARG A 105 -6.48 -6.11 15.53
C ARG A 105 -7.73 -6.71 16.18
N ASP A 106 -8.27 -7.79 15.61
CA ASP A 106 -9.45 -8.48 16.14
C ASP A 106 -9.16 -9.25 17.45
N SER A 107 -7.87 -9.39 17.81
CA SER A 107 -7.43 -10.03 19.05
C SER A 107 -7.31 -9.06 20.25
N ARG A 108 -7.73 -7.80 20.09
CA ARG A 108 -7.77 -6.76 21.14
C ARG A 108 -9.20 -6.30 21.38
#